data_AF-A0A0D3EEG5-F1
#
_entry.id   AF-A0A0D3EEG5-F1
#
_cell.length_a   1.000
_cell.length_b   1.000
_cell.length_c   1.000
_cell.angle_alpha   90.00
_cell.angle_beta   90.00
_cell.angle_gamma   90.00
#
_symmetry.space_group_name_H-M   'P 1'
#
loop_
_entity.id
_entity.type
_entity.pdbx_description
1 polymer ?
#
loop_
_entity_poly.entity_id
_entity_poly.type
_entity_poly.pdbx_seq_one_letter_code
_entity_poly.pdbx_strand_id
1 'polypeptide(L)'
;MDSLLHRISSPSSVEDQAEAAGVLCSQTERFNNVRAFFVAEIPDSITRLLTPLSALGEEVDSNLELQEKIVTTLLYISSIEENWTVVAQNIVIPQLTKSLKQGTDETRRTSALTLASLSLVDSNKIIIGNSETLKALIGVVEEGDLSQPPKKPHMFFSTSISYRRPWKRRFQRGALEEIDDIGFIDDLFSILRNPSCSVTCEVALAMGSRVLLE
;
A
#
# COMPACT_ATOMS: atom_id res chain seq x y z
N MET A 1 -4.39 -9.55 -19.25
CA MET A 1 -4.61 -8.70 -18.06
C MET A 1 -6.08 -8.64 -17.70
N ASP A 2 -6.97 -8.30 -18.64
CA ASP A 2 -8.42 -8.32 -18.41
C ASP A 2 -8.97 -9.70 -17.97
N SER A 3 -8.50 -10.79 -18.59
CA SER A 3 -8.82 -12.16 -18.17
C SER A 3 -8.35 -12.48 -16.74
N LEU A 4 -7.21 -11.93 -16.29
CA LEU A 4 -6.75 -12.10 -14.90
C LEU A 4 -7.66 -11.34 -13.94
N LEU A 5 -8.04 -10.10 -14.27
CA LEU A 5 -8.99 -9.33 -13.47
C LEU A 5 -10.36 -9.99 -13.43
N HIS A 6 -10.81 -10.62 -14.50
CA HIS A 6 -12.03 -11.41 -14.50
C HIS A 6 -11.94 -12.56 -13.50
N ARG A 7 -10.84 -13.34 -13.50
CA ARG A 7 -10.63 -14.42 -12.51
C ARG A 7 -10.61 -13.89 -11.08
N ILE A 8 -9.89 -12.79 -10.84
CA ILE A 8 -9.81 -12.14 -9.52
C ILE A 8 -11.19 -11.68 -9.06
N SER A 9 -11.95 -10.97 -9.91
CA SER A 9 -13.24 -10.36 -9.52
C SER A 9 -14.44 -11.32 -9.56
N SER A 10 -14.32 -12.47 -10.22
CA SER A 10 -15.39 -13.47 -10.27
C SER A 10 -15.50 -14.21 -8.94
N PRO A 11 -16.71 -14.68 -8.58
CA PRO A 11 -16.89 -15.59 -7.44
C PRO A 11 -16.36 -16.98 -7.80
N SER A 12 -15.03 -17.14 -7.86
CA SER A 12 -14.32 -18.42 -8.00
C SER A 12 -13.70 -18.84 -6.66
N SER A 13 -12.97 -19.96 -6.63
CA SER A 13 -12.26 -20.37 -5.42
C SER A 13 -11.18 -19.34 -5.08
N VAL A 14 -10.89 -19.16 -3.80
CA VAL A 14 -9.91 -18.15 -3.41
C VAL A 14 -8.50 -18.54 -3.87
N GLU A 15 -8.21 -19.83 -4.02
CA GLU A 15 -6.96 -20.28 -4.63
C GLU A 15 -6.82 -19.79 -6.08
N ASP A 16 -7.89 -19.84 -6.87
CA ASP A 16 -7.89 -19.33 -8.25
C ASP A 16 -7.72 -17.80 -8.29
N GLN A 17 -8.39 -17.09 -7.37
CA GLN A 17 -8.21 -15.63 -7.23
C GLN A 17 -6.78 -15.28 -6.82
N ALA A 18 -6.19 -16.01 -5.86
CA ALA A 18 -4.83 -15.81 -5.37
C ALA A 18 -3.79 -16.11 -6.44
N GLU A 19 -3.96 -17.18 -7.21
CA GLU A 19 -3.10 -17.50 -8.35
C GLU A 19 -3.16 -16.37 -9.40
N ALA A 20 -4.36 -15.95 -9.80
CA ALA A 20 -4.54 -14.88 -10.77
C ALA A 20 -3.95 -13.54 -10.28
N ALA A 21 -4.13 -13.21 -9.00
CA ALA A 21 -3.53 -12.04 -8.35
C ALA A 21 -2.00 -12.16 -8.29
N GLY A 22 -1.45 -13.35 -8.05
CA GLY A 22 -0.01 -13.62 -8.06
C GLY A 22 0.62 -13.40 -9.44
N VAL A 23 -0.04 -13.85 -10.51
CA VAL A 23 0.41 -13.60 -11.89
C VAL A 23 0.36 -12.10 -12.20
N LEU A 24 -0.73 -11.41 -11.83
CA LEU A 24 -0.87 -9.97 -12.02
C LEU A 24 0.20 -9.17 -11.25
N CYS A 25 0.46 -9.56 -10.00
CA CYS A 25 1.49 -8.98 -9.14
C CYS A 25 2.88 -9.11 -9.79
N SER A 26 3.23 -10.31 -10.26
CA SER A 26 4.51 -10.55 -10.96
C SER A 26 4.65 -9.73 -12.25
N GLN A 27 3.55 -9.51 -12.97
CA GLN A 27 3.57 -8.68 -14.19
C GLN A 27 3.77 -7.20 -13.87
N THR A 28 3.06 -6.68 -12.86
CA THR A 28 3.19 -5.29 -12.43
C THR A 28 4.55 -5.03 -11.79
N GLU A 29 5.15 -6.00 -11.10
CA GLU A 29 6.52 -5.92 -10.60
C GLU A 29 7.52 -5.69 -11.76
N ARG A 30 7.45 -6.50 -12.82
CA ARG A 30 8.50 -6.56 -13.84
C ARG A 30 8.41 -5.47 -14.91
N PHE A 31 7.22 -4.93 -15.16
CA PHE A 31 6.95 -4.16 -16.37
C PHE A 31 6.24 -2.82 -16.08
N ASN A 32 6.91 -1.70 -16.33
CA ASN A 32 6.31 -0.38 -16.15
C ASN A 32 5.15 -0.11 -17.12
N ASN A 33 5.25 -0.60 -18.36
CA ASN A 33 4.16 -0.50 -19.33
C ASN A 33 2.89 -1.22 -18.85
N VAL A 34 3.05 -2.31 -18.10
CA VAL A 34 1.94 -3.06 -17.52
C VAL A 34 1.25 -2.24 -16.43
N ARG A 35 2.01 -1.55 -15.56
CA ARG A 35 1.47 -0.66 -14.51
C ARG A 35 0.68 0.52 -15.11
N ALA A 36 1.20 1.14 -16.17
CA ALA A 36 0.52 2.26 -16.85
C ALA A 36 -0.73 1.78 -17.60
N PHE A 37 -0.59 0.70 -18.38
CA PHE A 37 -1.70 0.11 -19.14
C PHE A 37 -2.85 -0.33 -18.24
N PHE A 38 -2.55 -0.91 -17.08
CA PHE A 38 -3.57 -1.40 -16.15
C PHE A 38 -4.56 -0.32 -15.71
N VAL A 39 -4.08 0.89 -15.46
CA VAL A 39 -4.91 2.00 -14.97
C VAL A 39 -5.54 2.76 -16.13
N ALA A 40 -4.79 2.98 -17.22
CA ALA A 40 -5.26 3.80 -18.33
C ALA A 40 -6.22 3.08 -19.27
N GLU A 41 -5.99 1.79 -19.54
CA GLU A 41 -6.64 1.08 -20.65
C GLU A 41 -7.69 0.06 -20.21
N ILE A 42 -7.69 -0.32 -18.92
CA ILE A 42 -8.64 -1.31 -18.39
C ILE A 42 -9.69 -0.59 -17.51
N PRO A 43 -10.97 -0.56 -17.95
CA PRO A 43 -12.03 0.04 -17.16
C PRO A 43 -12.20 -0.66 -15.80
N ASP A 44 -12.41 0.16 -14.76
CA ASP A 44 -12.66 -0.29 -13.39
C ASP A 44 -11.61 -1.26 -12.84
N SER A 45 -10.38 -1.23 -13.36
CA SER A 45 -9.32 -2.18 -13.02
C SER A 45 -9.00 -2.21 -11.53
N ILE A 46 -8.95 -1.04 -10.89
CA ILE A 46 -8.74 -0.88 -9.45
C ILE A 46 -9.92 -1.47 -8.66
N THR A 47 -11.15 -1.16 -9.05
CA THR A 47 -12.36 -1.69 -8.41
C THR A 47 -12.42 -3.22 -8.52
N ARG A 48 -12.18 -3.76 -9.71
CA ARG A 48 -12.17 -5.21 -9.98
C ARG A 48 -11.06 -5.93 -9.20
N LEU A 49 -9.91 -5.29 -9.04
CA LEU A 49 -8.82 -5.82 -8.21
C LEU A 49 -9.21 -5.90 -6.73
N LEU A 50 -10.01 -4.95 -6.24
CA LEU A 50 -10.47 -4.88 -4.85
C LEU A 50 -11.75 -5.67 -4.55
N THR A 51 -12.46 -6.15 -5.57
CA THR A 51 -13.71 -6.91 -5.41
C THR A 51 -13.58 -8.05 -4.39
N PRO A 52 -12.53 -8.89 -4.40
CA PRO A 52 -12.42 -9.99 -3.43
C PRO A 52 -12.30 -9.50 -1.99
N LEU A 53 -11.56 -8.42 -1.74
CA LEU A 53 -11.39 -7.86 -0.40
C LEU A 53 -12.68 -7.25 0.14
N SER A 54 -13.54 -6.76 -0.76
CA SER A 54 -14.85 -6.22 -0.39
C SER A 54 -15.88 -7.34 -0.12
N ALA A 55 -15.77 -8.46 -0.83
CA ALA A 55 -16.64 -9.62 -0.67
C ALA A 55 -16.29 -10.49 0.55
N LEU A 56 -15.06 -10.39 1.06
CA LEU A 56 -14.51 -11.29 2.09
C LEU A 56 -15.10 -11.12 3.50
N GLY A 57 -15.91 -10.10 3.77
CA GLY A 57 -16.44 -9.85 5.12
C GLY A 57 -15.35 -9.51 6.16
N GLU A 58 -15.67 -9.70 7.44
CA GLU A 58 -14.78 -9.44 8.60
C GLU A 58 -13.88 -10.65 8.95
N GLU A 59 -13.95 -11.76 8.20
CA GLU A 59 -13.12 -12.94 8.51
C GLU A 59 -11.68 -12.73 8.04
N VAL A 60 -10.84 -12.35 9.00
CA VAL A 60 -9.43 -11.94 8.84
C VAL A 60 -8.51 -13.07 8.34
N ASP A 61 -8.88 -14.34 8.55
CA ASP A 61 -7.93 -15.45 8.41
C ASP A 61 -7.98 -16.19 7.07
N SER A 62 -9.06 -16.08 6.30
CA SER A 62 -9.26 -17.03 5.21
C SER A 62 -8.33 -16.81 4.02
N ASN A 63 -7.81 -15.60 3.75
CA ASN A 63 -7.14 -15.32 2.46
C ASN A 63 -5.99 -14.30 2.52
N LEU A 64 -5.09 -14.44 3.50
CA LEU A 64 -3.93 -13.56 3.69
C LEU A 64 -3.04 -13.46 2.44
N GLU A 65 -2.85 -14.55 1.70
CA GLU A 65 -2.07 -14.56 0.46
C GLU A 65 -2.71 -13.68 -0.62
N LEU A 66 -4.02 -13.82 -0.85
CA LEU A 66 -4.73 -12.99 -1.82
C LEU A 66 -4.64 -11.51 -1.47
N GLN A 67 -4.85 -11.17 -0.18
CA GLN A 67 -4.71 -9.80 0.31
C GLN A 67 -3.31 -9.25 0.07
N GLU A 68 -2.27 -10.01 0.41
CA GLU A 68 -0.88 -9.63 0.16
C GLU A 68 -0.63 -9.36 -1.34
N LYS A 69 -1.10 -10.24 -2.23
CA LYS A 69 -0.93 -10.04 -3.69
C LYS A 69 -1.65 -8.81 -4.20
N ILE A 70 -2.88 -8.55 -3.74
CA ILE A 70 -3.66 -7.38 -4.13
C ILE A 70 -2.98 -6.09 -3.65
N VAL A 71 -2.63 -6.01 -2.37
CA VAL A 71 -1.98 -4.83 -1.77
C VAL A 71 -0.62 -4.56 -2.43
N THR A 72 0.16 -5.62 -2.70
CA THR A 72 1.46 -5.47 -3.39
C THR A 72 1.30 -5.03 -4.85
N THR A 73 0.28 -5.53 -5.55
CA THR A 73 -0.05 -5.06 -6.90
C THR A 73 -0.38 -3.57 -6.89
N LEU A 74 -1.15 -3.09 -5.89
CA LEU A 74 -1.44 -1.66 -5.72
C LEU A 74 -0.17 -0.84 -5.47
N LEU A 75 0.76 -1.34 -4.66
CA LEU A 75 2.06 -0.69 -4.46
C LEU A 75 2.79 -0.50 -5.78
N TYR A 76 2.89 -1.55 -6.61
CA TYR A 76 3.55 -1.44 -7.92
C TYR A 76 2.84 -0.48 -8.85
N ILE A 77 1.52 -0.50 -8.91
CA ILE A 77 0.77 0.45 -9.73
C ILE A 77 1.00 1.89 -9.23
N SER A 78 1.05 2.10 -7.92
CA SER A 78 1.33 3.40 -7.27
C SER A 78 2.79 3.83 -7.35
N SER A 79 3.68 3.08 -8.01
CA SER A 79 5.05 3.53 -8.28
C SER A 79 5.15 4.49 -9.49
N ILE A 80 4.05 4.66 -10.22
CA ILE A 80 3.91 5.54 -11.37
C ILE A 80 3.05 6.73 -10.95
N GLU A 81 3.58 7.94 -11.08
CA GLU A 81 2.95 9.19 -10.64
C GLU A 81 1.62 9.44 -11.34
N GLU A 82 1.57 9.11 -12.63
CA GLU A 82 0.39 9.20 -13.49
C GLU A 82 -0.81 8.39 -12.96
N ASN A 83 -0.55 7.38 -12.11
CA ASN A 83 -1.57 6.52 -11.53
C ASN A 83 -2.11 7.04 -10.19
N TRP A 84 -1.44 7.95 -9.50
CA TRP A 84 -1.76 8.29 -8.10
C TRP A 84 -3.16 8.85 -7.88
N THR A 85 -3.64 9.66 -8.82
CA THR A 85 -5.00 10.24 -8.76
C THR A 85 -6.09 9.19 -8.97
N VAL A 86 -5.85 8.22 -9.84
CA VAL A 86 -6.80 7.14 -10.15
C VAL A 86 -6.78 6.06 -9.09
N VAL A 87 -5.60 5.71 -8.57
CA VAL A 87 -5.45 4.71 -7.51
C VAL A 87 -6.01 5.23 -6.19
N ALA A 88 -5.99 6.53 -5.92
CA ALA A 88 -6.58 7.09 -4.71
C ALA A 88 -8.12 7.23 -4.76
N GLN A 89 -8.80 6.57 -5.71
CA GLN A 89 -10.26 6.46 -5.70
C GLN A 89 -10.78 5.99 -4.33
N ASN A 90 -11.97 6.48 -3.95
CA ASN A 90 -12.54 6.40 -2.59
C ASN A 90 -12.58 5.01 -1.93
N ILE A 91 -12.40 3.92 -2.68
CA ILE A 91 -12.40 2.55 -2.16
C ILE A 91 -11.01 2.05 -1.73
N VAL A 92 -9.92 2.64 -2.24
CA VAL A 92 -8.57 2.12 -2.01
C VAL A 92 -8.06 2.47 -0.61
N ILE A 93 -8.21 3.73 -0.18
CA ILE A 93 -7.73 4.19 1.13
C ILE A 93 -8.40 3.43 2.29
N PRO A 94 -9.73 3.20 2.31
CA PRO A 94 -10.36 2.37 3.33
C PRO A 94 -9.86 0.93 3.34
N GLN A 95 -9.65 0.31 2.17
CA GLN A 95 -9.15 -1.06 2.06
C GLN A 95 -7.70 -1.18 2.54
N LEU A 96 -6.83 -0.22 2.20
CA LEU A 96 -5.47 -0.13 2.73
C LEU A 96 -5.48 0.11 4.24
N THR A 97 -6.41 0.93 4.76
CA THR A 97 -6.57 1.17 6.21
C THR A 97 -6.97 -0.11 6.94
N LYS A 98 -7.90 -0.91 6.40
CA LYS A 98 -8.26 -2.21 6.96
C LYS A 98 -7.07 -3.17 6.93
N SER A 99 -6.35 -3.23 5.82
CA SER A 99 -5.16 -4.07 5.64
C SER A 99 -4.02 -3.68 6.58
N LEU A 100 -3.91 -2.40 6.92
CA LEU A 100 -2.94 -1.86 7.88
C LEU A 100 -3.27 -2.24 9.34
N LYS A 101 -4.55 -2.43 9.67
CA LYS A 101 -5.01 -2.81 11.01
C LYS A 101 -5.03 -4.32 11.25
N GLN A 102 -5.38 -5.11 10.23
CA GLN A 102 -5.71 -6.53 10.37
C GLN A 102 -4.80 -7.45 9.54
N GLY A 103 -3.95 -6.90 8.66
CA GLY A 103 -3.09 -7.70 7.79
C GLY A 103 -1.87 -8.29 8.51
N THR A 104 -1.14 -9.15 7.80
CA THR A 104 0.18 -9.64 8.22
C THR A 104 1.21 -8.51 8.29
N ASP A 105 2.35 -8.71 8.95
CA ASP A 105 3.47 -7.74 8.98
C ASP A 105 3.79 -7.19 7.57
N GLU A 106 3.85 -8.08 6.57
CA GLU A 106 4.15 -7.72 5.18
C GLU A 106 3.00 -6.91 4.54
N THR A 107 1.76 -7.34 4.76
CA THR A 107 0.57 -6.64 4.25
C THR A 107 0.46 -5.23 4.85
N ARG A 108 0.70 -5.09 6.16
CA ARG A 108 0.67 -3.82 6.89
C ARG A 108 1.76 -2.89 6.39
N ARG A 109 2.98 -3.41 6.25
CA ARG A 109 4.12 -2.69 5.67
C ARG A 109 3.82 -2.18 4.26
N THR A 110 3.36 -3.06 3.39
CA THR A 110 3.05 -2.74 1.99
C THR A 110 1.91 -1.72 1.91
N SER A 111 0.91 -1.82 2.80
CA SER A 111 -0.18 -0.84 2.90
C SER A 111 0.34 0.55 3.30
N ALA A 112 1.23 0.63 4.29
CA ALA A 112 1.84 1.88 4.73
C ALA A 112 2.65 2.55 3.61
N LEU A 113 3.47 1.79 2.88
CA LEU A 113 4.24 2.28 1.73
C LEU A 113 3.35 2.77 0.58
N THR A 114 2.24 2.07 0.34
CA THR A 114 1.27 2.45 -0.69
C THR A 114 0.58 3.75 -0.30
N LEU A 115 0.09 3.87 0.95
CA LEU A 115 -0.52 5.10 1.47
C LEU A 115 0.45 6.29 1.39
N ALA A 116 1.71 6.08 1.76
CA ALA A 116 2.73 7.12 1.70
C ALA A 116 3.10 7.51 0.25
N SER A 117 2.98 6.58 -0.71
CA SER A 117 3.13 6.92 -2.13
C SER A 117 1.95 7.75 -2.64
N LEU A 118 0.72 7.40 -2.23
CA LEU A 118 -0.49 8.11 -2.63
C LEU A 118 -0.58 9.51 -2.01
N SER A 119 -0.02 9.73 -0.82
CA SER A 119 0.01 11.04 -0.17
C SER A 119 0.93 12.06 -0.83
N LEU A 120 1.77 11.66 -1.80
CA LEU A 120 2.55 12.62 -2.59
C LEU A 120 1.65 13.56 -3.42
N VAL A 121 0.38 13.21 -3.59
CA VAL A 121 -0.65 14.09 -4.14
C VAL A 121 -1.40 14.78 -3.00
N ASP A 122 -1.39 16.10 -2.97
CA ASP A 122 -2.00 16.90 -1.88
C ASP A 122 -3.51 16.63 -1.70
N SER A 123 -4.25 16.34 -2.77
CA SER A 123 -5.67 15.99 -2.67
C SER A 123 -5.91 14.71 -1.88
N ASN A 124 -4.97 13.76 -1.95
CA ASN A 124 -5.06 12.48 -1.25
C ASN A 124 -4.69 12.63 0.23
N LYS A 125 -3.82 13.59 0.58
CA LYS A 125 -3.45 13.89 1.98
C LYS A 125 -4.65 14.19 2.86
N ILE A 126 -5.68 14.84 2.30
CA ILE A 126 -6.92 15.14 3.04
C ILE A 126 -7.67 13.86 3.40
N ILE A 127 -7.76 12.92 2.46
CA ILE A 127 -8.47 11.64 2.64
C ILE A 127 -7.69 10.73 3.59
N ILE A 128 -6.37 10.64 3.43
CA ILE A 128 -5.47 9.88 4.31
C ILE A 128 -5.42 10.50 5.71
N GLY A 129 -5.51 11.83 5.78
CA GLY A 129 -5.59 12.61 7.01
C GLY A 129 -6.89 12.42 7.81
N ASN A 130 -7.78 11.52 7.37
CA ASN A 130 -8.87 11.07 8.21
C ASN A 130 -8.32 10.44 9.51
N SER A 131 -9.08 10.55 10.60
CA SER A 131 -8.58 10.13 11.92
C SER A 131 -8.31 8.62 12.02
N GLU A 132 -8.90 7.81 11.15
CA GLU A 132 -8.84 6.35 11.25
C GLU A 132 -7.58 5.79 10.59
N THR A 133 -7.28 6.23 9.36
CA THR A 133 -6.08 5.88 8.62
C THR A 133 -4.84 6.40 9.32
N LEU A 134 -4.89 7.64 9.83
CA LEU A 134 -3.81 8.20 10.64
C LEU A 134 -3.53 7.34 11.88
N LYS A 135 -4.55 7.03 12.70
CA LYS A 135 -4.36 6.18 13.89
C LYS A 135 -3.78 4.82 13.56
N ALA A 136 -4.23 4.20 12.46
CA ALA A 136 -3.69 2.92 12.01
C ALA A 136 -2.21 3.04 11.63
N LEU A 137 -1.83 4.08 10.86
CA LEU A 137 -0.43 4.34 10.50
C LEU A 137 0.45 4.55 11.73
N ILE A 138 0.01 5.35 12.70
CA ILE A 138 0.77 5.53 13.93
C ILE A 138 0.91 4.23 14.73
N GLY A 139 -0.17 3.45 14.87
CA GLY A 139 -0.11 2.17 15.59
C GLY A 139 0.96 1.23 15.02
N VAL A 140 1.05 1.12 13.68
CA VAL A 140 2.08 0.26 13.04
C VAL A 140 3.50 0.84 13.23
N VAL A 141 3.65 2.16 13.25
CA VAL A 141 4.92 2.83 13.57
C VAL A 141 5.32 2.60 15.03
N GLU A 142 4.37 2.59 15.97
CA GLU A 142 4.58 2.35 17.42
C GLU A 142 4.85 0.88 17.76
N GLU A 143 4.31 -0.05 17.00
CA GLU A 143 4.59 -1.48 17.18
C GLU A 143 6.02 -1.83 16.73
N GLY A 144 6.61 -1.02 15.83
CA GLY A 144 7.97 -1.22 15.33
C GLY A 144 8.07 -2.24 14.19
N ASP A 145 6.92 -2.75 13.72
CA ASP A 145 6.87 -3.70 12.59
C ASP A 145 7.40 -3.08 11.29
N LEU A 146 7.37 -1.75 11.18
CA LEU A 146 7.91 -1.02 10.04
C LEU A 146 9.42 -0.78 10.12
N SER A 147 10.10 -0.94 11.25
CA SER A 147 11.56 -0.71 11.33
C SER A 147 12.36 -1.93 10.87
N GLN A 148 11.78 -3.12 10.91
CA GLN A 148 12.44 -4.34 10.44
C GLN A 148 12.48 -4.41 8.90
N PRO A 149 13.59 -4.86 8.30
CA PRO A 149 13.62 -5.19 6.87
C PRO A 149 12.65 -6.35 6.57
N PRO A 150 12.10 -6.44 5.35
CA PRO A 150 11.13 -7.49 5.01
C PRO A 150 11.73 -8.88 5.25
N LYS A 151 10.96 -9.76 5.92
CA LYS A 151 11.39 -11.13 6.26
C LYS A 151 11.70 -11.99 5.04
N LYS A 152 11.10 -11.65 3.89
CA LYS A 152 11.39 -12.27 2.58
C LYS A 152 11.93 -11.18 1.62
N PRO A 153 13.24 -10.91 1.64
CA PRO A 153 13.85 -9.95 0.70
C PRO A 153 13.80 -10.43 -0.76
N HIS A 154 13.39 -11.69 -0.98
CA HIS A 154 13.41 -12.39 -2.25
C HIS A 154 12.02 -12.90 -2.65
N MET A 155 11.24 -12.06 -3.35
CA MET A 155 10.38 -12.51 -4.46
C MET A 155 10.12 -11.41 -5.49
N PHE A 156 10.98 -10.38 -5.59
CA PHE A 156 10.74 -9.20 -6.43
C PHE A 156 11.93 -8.73 -7.28
N PHE A 157 12.95 -9.57 -7.46
CA PHE A 157 14.11 -9.26 -8.31
C PHE A 157 14.64 -10.53 -8.97
N SER A 158 13.90 -11.06 -9.94
CA SER A 158 14.47 -11.96 -10.92
C SER A 158 14.60 -11.21 -12.25
N THR A 159 15.82 -11.18 -12.78
CA THR A 159 16.22 -10.74 -14.12
C THR A 159 16.32 -9.23 -14.39
N SER A 160 17.51 -8.69 -14.08
CA SER A 160 18.35 -7.94 -15.03
C SER A 160 17.68 -6.87 -15.89
N ILE A 161 17.44 -5.65 -15.37
CA ILE A 161 17.65 -4.43 -16.16
C ILE A 161 18.16 -3.32 -15.23
N SER A 162 19.36 -2.83 -15.55
CA SER A 162 19.98 -1.65 -14.95
C SER A 162 19.25 -0.40 -15.44
N TYR A 163 18.41 0.23 -14.61
CA TYR A 163 18.14 1.67 -14.70
C TYR A 163 18.01 2.26 -13.30
N ARG A 164 18.76 3.35 -13.07
CA ARG A 164 18.74 4.19 -11.88
C ARG A 164 17.29 4.48 -11.43
N ARG A 165 16.84 4.00 -10.26
CA ARG A 165 15.81 4.66 -9.42
C ARG A 165 15.93 4.26 -7.93
N PRO A 166 15.43 5.10 -6.99
CA PRO A 166 15.53 4.91 -5.52
C PRO A 166 14.91 3.61 -4.98
N TRP A 167 14.02 2.98 -5.75
CA TRP A 167 13.13 1.91 -5.30
C TRP A 167 13.80 0.55 -5.06
N LYS A 168 15.05 0.34 -5.49
CA LYS A 168 15.81 -0.89 -5.16
C LYS A 168 16.49 -0.82 -3.77
N ARG A 169 16.63 0.38 -3.22
CA ARG A 169 17.16 0.64 -1.85
C ARG A 169 16.05 0.71 -0.80
N ARG A 170 14.90 1.23 -1.20
CA ARG A 170 13.58 0.79 -0.70
C ARG A 170 13.50 -0.75 -0.71
N PHE A 171 12.66 -1.49 -0.03
CA PHE A 171 12.69 -2.96 0.10
C PHE A 171 13.95 -3.60 0.72
N GLN A 172 15.09 -2.91 0.85
CA GLN A 172 16.25 -3.36 1.65
C GLN A 172 16.30 -2.74 3.06
N ARG A 173 15.52 -1.67 3.30
CA ARG A 173 15.45 -0.89 4.54
C ARG A 173 14.16 -1.17 5.31
N GLY A 174 14.05 -0.70 6.55
CA GLY A 174 12.75 -0.63 7.24
C GLY A 174 11.77 0.27 6.47
N ALA A 175 10.47 -0.03 6.47
CA ALA A 175 9.46 0.81 5.83
C ALA A 175 9.40 2.19 6.47
N LEU A 176 9.76 2.31 7.75
CA LEU A 176 9.85 3.59 8.42
C LEU A 176 10.88 4.51 7.74
N GLU A 177 12.08 4.00 7.44
CA GLU A 177 13.10 4.75 6.68
C GLU A 177 12.60 5.15 5.28
N GLU A 178 11.83 4.27 4.63
CA GLU A 178 11.31 4.54 3.28
C GLU A 178 10.20 5.59 3.24
N ILE A 179 9.42 5.64 4.32
CA ILE A 179 8.34 6.59 4.57
C ILE A 179 8.94 7.96 4.95
N ASP A 180 10.03 7.96 5.71
CA ASP A 180 10.81 9.16 6.03
C ASP A 180 11.52 9.73 4.79
N ASP A 181 12.16 8.88 3.97
CA ASP A 181 12.86 9.27 2.74
C ASP A 181 11.97 10.02 1.72
N ILE A 182 10.64 9.85 1.79
CA ILE A 182 9.68 10.58 0.94
C ILE A 182 9.01 11.77 1.61
N GLY A 183 9.40 12.09 2.84
CA GLY A 183 8.81 13.20 3.59
C GLY A 183 7.39 12.94 4.05
N PHE A 184 6.91 11.68 4.06
CA PHE A 184 5.56 11.39 4.53
C PHE A 184 5.42 11.70 6.02
N ILE A 185 6.48 11.53 6.80
CA ILE A 185 6.48 11.86 8.21
C ILE A 185 6.30 13.38 8.41
N ASP A 186 6.98 14.20 7.62
CA ASP A 186 6.79 15.66 7.62
C ASP A 186 5.39 16.08 7.15
N ASP A 187 4.84 15.39 6.15
CA ASP A 187 3.47 15.57 5.69
C ASP A 187 2.46 15.20 6.80
N LEU A 188 2.67 14.08 7.49
CA LEU A 188 1.86 13.67 8.64
C LEU A 188 1.92 14.71 9.76
N PHE A 189 3.11 15.21 10.10
CA PHE A 189 3.26 16.28 11.09
C PHE A 189 2.55 17.57 10.66
N SER A 190 2.60 17.89 9.36
CA SER A 190 1.90 19.05 8.80
C SER A 190 0.38 18.89 8.89
N ILE A 191 -0.15 17.68 8.67
CA ILE A 191 -1.57 17.34 8.84
C ILE A 191 -1.96 17.41 10.33
N LEU A 192 -1.15 16.85 11.23
CA LEU A 192 -1.41 16.83 12.68
C LEU A 192 -1.32 18.23 13.32
N ARG A 193 -0.48 19.12 12.77
CA ARG A 193 -0.38 20.52 13.22
C ARG A 193 -1.60 21.35 12.82
N ASN A 194 -2.46 20.85 11.93
CA ASN A 194 -3.69 21.53 11.57
C ASN A 194 -4.70 21.47 12.73
N PRO A 195 -5.17 22.61 13.29
CA PRO A 195 -6.07 22.64 14.43
C PRO A 195 -7.45 22.01 14.18
N SER A 196 -7.78 21.68 12.92
CA SER A 196 -9.00 20.94 12.57
C SER A 196 -8.84 19.41 12.63
N CYS A 197 -7.62 18.90 12.83
CA CYS A 197 -7.35 17.46 12.89
C CYS A 197 -7.76 16.91 14.27
N SER A 198 -8.65 15.91 14.29
CA SER A 198 -9.17 15.29 15.52
C SER A 198 -8.23 14.24 16.14
N VAL A 199 -7.08 13.98 15.52
CA VAL A 199 -6.05 13.06 16.03
C VAL A 199 -5.18 13.85 17.00
N THR A 200 -5.43 13.63 18.29
CA THR A 200 -4.90 14.41 19.41
C THR A 200 -3.36 14.37 19.53
N CYS A 201 -2.80 15.41 20.16
CA CYS A 201 -1.37 15.65 20.38
C CYS A 201 -0.55 14.46 20.92
N GLU A 202 -1.16 13.49 21.60
CA GLU A 202 -0.48 12.29 22.13
C GLU A 202 0.14 11.43 21.03
N VAL A 203 -0.56 11.32 19.90
CA VAL A 203 -0.15 10.53 18.72
C VAL A 203 1.02 11.19 17.99
N ALA A 204 1.01 12.53 17.89
CA ALA A 204 2.11 13.31 17.32
C ALA A 204 3.40 13.23 18.17
N LEU A 205 3.26 13.16 19.51
CA LEU A 205 4.38 13.00 20.43
C LEU A 205 5.03 11.61 20.33
N ALA A 206 4.22 10.55 20.16
CA ALA A 206 4.72 9.19 19.99
C ALA A 206 5.52 9.04 18.69
N MET A 207 5.02 9.57 17.56
CA MET A 207 5.76 9.62 16.30
C MET A 207 7.09 10.37 16.42
N GLY A 208 7.05 11.58 17.01
CA GLY A 208 8.25 12.42 17.15
C GLY A 208 9.33 11.76 18.00
N SER A 209 8.93 11.01 19.03
CA SER A 209 9.88 10.31 19.90
C SER A 209 10.63 9.17 19.19
N ARG A 210 10.01 8.43 18.26
CA ARG A 210 10.65 7.31 17.57
C ARG A 210 11.46 7.72 16.35
N VAL A 211 10.97 8.68 15.57
CA VAL A 211 11.66 9.14 14.35
C VAL A 211 12.92 9.95 14.70
N LEU A 212 12.94 10.63 15.85
CA LEU A 212 14.10 11.42 16.30
C LEU A 212 15.11 10.62 17.15
N LEU A 213 14.86 9.34 17.43
CA LEU A 213 15.73 8.49 18.26
C LEU A 213 16.54 7.44 17.46
N GLU A 214 16.41 7.42 16.12
CA GLU A 214 17.31 6.70 15.20
C GLU A 214 18.22 7.68 14.45
#